data_AF-A0A6P8L812-F1
#
_entry.id   AF-A0A6P8L812-F1
#
_cell.length_a   1.000
_cell.length_b   1.000
_cell.length_c   1.000
_cell.angle_alpha   90.00
_cell.angle_beta   90.00
_cell.angle_gamma   90.00
#
_symmetry.space_group_name_H-M   'P 1'
#
loop_
_entity.id
_entity.type
_entity.pdbx_description
1 polymer ?
#
loop_
_entity_poly.entity_id
_entity_poly.type
_entity_poly.pdbx_seq_one_letter_code
_entity_poly.pdbx_strand_id
1 'polypeptide(L)'
;MHSGYRRSQSGEAPSIRNIISPYRLVRSASDSVVPSRTNFSGIRPVIAADLPPMELSEKLTDTLKSQLSQHQDFLKLSREIRVNFILQYGSNCDETFLKHARALIKLQQAVGDLTYLVDQLQLAYEPVSYGKVAVEAQHADKLAQLFKNQLSTRNEQLEQQLARDTSLPSRPNNSRTRKAEMEETIRNLRAWRSN
;
A
#
# COMPACT_ATOMS: atom_id res chain seq x y z
N MET A 1 73.26 11.93 -21.47
CA MET A 1 73.52 13.03 -20.52
C MET A 1 72.26 13.92 -20.56
N HIS A 2 71.53 14.13 -19.45
CA HIS A 2 71.42 15.42 -18.72
C HIS A 2 71.28 16.67 -19.65
N SER A 3 70.36 17.65 -19.53
CA SER A 3 69.27 18.02 -18.59
C SER A 3 68.31 19.00 -19.34
N GLY A 4 67.17 19.55 -18.85
CA GLY A 4 66.40 19.39 -17.60
C GLY A 4 65.92 20.74 -17.00
N TYR A 5 64.59 20.96 -16.88
CA TYR A 5 63.89 22.15 -16.30
C TYR A 5 64.03 23.49 -17.09
N ARG A 6 63.18 24.56 -16.97
CA ARG A 6 61.94 24.94 -16.23
C ARG A 6 61.22 26.05 -17.09
N ARG A 7 59.87 26.17 -17.12
CA ARG A 7 59.00 27.21 -16.48
C ARG A 7 59.41 28.69 -16.78
N SER A 8 58.54 29.64 -17.18
CA SER A 8 57.17 29.98 -16.72
C SER A 8 56.40 30.81 -17.81
N GLN A 9 55.05 30.89 -17.80
CA GLN A 9 54.20 32.08 -17.47
C GLN A 9 54.60 33.42 -18.13
N SER A 10 53.70 34.31 -18.58
CA SER A 10 52.29 34.59 -18.18
C SER A 10 51.47 35.27 -19.30
N GLY A 11 50.14 35.33 -19.15
CA GLY A 11 49.25 36.00 -20.11
C GLY A 11 47.75 35.78 -19.85
N GLU A 12 47.25 36.11 -18.65
CA GLU A 12 45.80 36.28 -18.40
C GLU A 12 45.32 37.59 -19.09
N ALA A 13 44.04 37.84 -19.41
CA ALA A 13 42.76 37.40 -18.83
C ALA A 13 41.62 37.53 -19.90
N PRO A 14 40.30 37.44 -19.59
CA PRO A 14 39.63 37.00 -18.37
C PRO A 14 38.55 35.89 -18.57
N SER A 15 38.04 35.39 -17.45
CA SER A 15 37.01 34.35 -17.33
C SER A 15 35.59 34.81 -17.68
N ILE A 16 34.86 34.02 -18.51
CA ILE A 16 33.40 33.77 -18.35
C ILE A 16 33.05 32.36 -18.86
N ARG A 17 33.19 31.30 -18.04
CA ARG A 17 32.46 30.01 -18.19
C ARG A 17 32.24 29.27 -16.86
N ASN A 18 31.50 29.89 -15.94
CA ASN A 18 30.96 29.21 -14.76
C ASN A 18 29.43 29.06 -14.85
N ILE A 19 28.98 28.02 -15.56
CA ILE A 19 27.71 27.35 -15.28
C ILE A 19 28.03 25.85 -15.26
N ILE A 20 28.47 25.36 -14.10
CA ILE A 20 28.74 23.94 -13.88
C ILE A 20 27.42 23.26 -13.51
N SER A 21 26.99 22.31 -14.35
CA SER A 21 25.82 21.45 -14.09
C SER A 21 26.04 20.64 -12.80
N PRO A 22 25.09 20.61 -11.84
CA PRO A 22 25.30 20.08 -10.49
C PRO A 22 25.18 18.55 -10.38
N TYR A 23 25.58 17.80 -11.42
CA TYR A 23 25.46 16.35 -11.47
C TYR A 23 26.73 15.65 -11.98
N ARG A 24 27.85 15.75 -11.26
CA ARG A 24 28.89 14.71 -11.33
C ARG A 24 29.81 14.65 -10.12
N LEU A 25 30.05 13.40 -9.69
CA LEU A 25 31.12 12.95 -8.79
C LEU A 25 31.03 13.38 -7.32
N VAL A 26 30.30 12.60 -6.53
CA VAL A 26 30.87 12.06 -5.28
C VAL A 26 31.32 10.63 -5.56
N ARG A 27 32.56 10.33 -5.17
CA ARG A 27 33.31 9.13 -5.54
C ARG A 27 33.22 8.10 -4.42
N SER A 28 33.12 6.82 -4.78
CA SER A 28 32.92 5.71 -3.85
C SER A 28 33.94 5.66 -2.71
N ALA A 29 33.47 5.36 -1.50
CA ALA A 29 34.28 5.01 -0.35
C ALA A 29 33.73 3.73 0.31
N SER A 30 34.63 3.01 0.99
CA SER A 30 34.36 1.91 1.92
C SER A 30 33.92 0.54 1.35
N ASP A 31 34.93 -0.31 1.19
CA ASP A 31 35.08 -1.61 1.87
C ASP A 31 33.85 -2.50 2.14
N SER A 32 33.90 -3.68 1.54
CA SER A 32 33.84 -4.97 2.25
C SER A 32 32.84 -5.12 3.43
N VAL A 33 31.55 -5.02 3.15
CA VAL A 33 30.54 -5.85 3.81
C VAL A 33 29.62 -6.42 2.75
N VAL A 34 29.54 -7.76 2.63
CA VAL A 34 28.49 -8.41 1.84
C VAL A 34 27.18 -8.19 2.58
N PRO A 35 26.22 -7.39 2.07
CA PRO A 35 24.91 -7.31 2.68
C PRO A 35 24.19 -8.60 2.28
N SER A 36 23.93 -9.46 3.27
CA SER A 36 22.95 -10.54 3.15
C SER A 36 21.70 -9.99 2.44
N ARG A 37 21.28 -10.59 1.32
CA ARG A 37 20.14 -10.11 0.54
C ARG A 37 18.83 -10.27 1.34
N THR A 38 18.56 -9.31 2.22
CA THR A 38 17.24 -9.04 2.74
C THR A 38 16.38 -8.57 1.57
N ASN A 39 15.46 -9.44 1.14
CA ASN A 39 14.56 -9.16 0.03
C ASN A 39 13.54 -8.09 0.44
N PHE A 40 13.93 -6.81 0.38
CA PHE A 40 13.02 -5.67 0.51
C PHE A 40 12.12 -5.51 -0.73
N SER A 41 11.30 -6.51 -1.05
CA SER A 41 10.32 -6.44 -2.15
C SER A 41 9.16 -5.47 -1.88
N GLY A 42 9.08 -4.90 -0.65
CA GLY A 42 7.93 -4.15 -0.16
C GLY A 42 7.99 -2.62 -0.30
N ILE A 43 9.14 -2.02 -0.65
CA ILE A 43 9.26 -0.54 -0.73
C ILE A 43 9.64 -0.14 -2.15
N ARG A 44 8.62 0.06 -3.00
CA ARG A 44 8.81 0.80 -4.25
C ARG A 44 9.15 2.25 -3.90
N PRO A 45 10.19 2.86 -4.49
CA PRO A 45 10.47 4.28 -4.26
C PRO A 45 9.24 5.13 -4.61
N VAL A 46 9.07 6.24 -3.89
CA VAL A 46 7.99 7.20 -4.15
C VAL A 46 8.34 8.00 -5.41
N ILE A 47 8.14 7.38 -6.56
CA ILE A 47 7.92 8.10 -7.82
C ILE A 47 6.61 8.85 -7.63
N ALA A 48 6.63 10.17 -7.80
CA ALA A 48 5.41 10.95 -7.94
C ALA A 48 4.65 10.36 -9.12
N ALA A 49 3.39 9.95 -8.91
CA ALA A 49 2.59 9.48 -10.03
C ALA A 49 2.38 10.67 -10.96
N ASP A 50 2.86 10.57 -12.20
CA ASP A 50 2.64 11.63 -13.20
C ASP A 50 1.14 11.83 -13.34
N LEU A 51 0.68 13.01 -12.92
CA LEU A 51 -0.73 13.31 -12.86
C LEU A 51 -1.23 13.44 -14.31
N PRO A 52 -2.23 12.65 -14.75
CA PRO A 52 -2.76 12.81 -16.08
C PRO A 52 -3.38 14.21 -16.24
N PRO A 53 -3.24 14.85 -17.41
CA PRO A 53 -3.93 16.11 -17.72
C PRO A 53 -5.42 16.04 -17.41
N MET A 54 -6.04 17.18 -17.11
CA MET A 54 -7.44 17.22 -16.68
C MET A 54 -8.41 16.70 -17.76
N GLU A 55 -8.02 16.82 -19.03
CA GLU A 55 -8.71 16.24 -20.21
C GLU A 55 -8.76 14.71 -20.17
N LEU A 56 -7.94 14.06 -19.32
CA LEU A 56 -7.91 12.62 -19.06
C LEU A 56 -8.38 12.27 -17.63
N SER A 57 -9.01 13.22 -16.92
CA SER A 57 -9.57 13.02 -15.57
C SER A 57 -10.56 11.86 -15.50
N GLU A 58 -11.37 11.65 -16.54
CA GLU A 58 -12.30 10.51 -16.65
C GLU A 58 -11.55 9.17 -16.59
N LYS A 59 -10.45 9.02 -17.34
CA LYS A 59 -9.61 7.79 -17.31
C LYS A 59 -8.98 7.54 -15.95
N LEU A 60 -8.57 8.59 -15.24
CA LEU A 60 -8.08 8.48 -13.87
C LEU A 60 -9.22 8.03 -12.93
N THR A 61 -10.39 8.66 -13.07
CA THR A 61 -11.59 8.34 -12.29
C THR A 61 -11.99 6.87 -12.45
N ASP A 62 -12.05 6.36 -13.69
CA ASP A 62 -12.39 4.97 -13.97
C ASP A 62 -11.35 3.98 -13.45
N THR A 63 -10.07 4.34 -13.55
CA THR A 63 -8.98 3.54 -12.97
C THR A 63 -9.14 3.44 -11.47
N LEU A 64 -9.40 4.55 -10.77
CA LEU A 64 -9.60 4.58 -9.33
C LEU A 64 -10.89 3.88 -8.90
N LYS A 65 -11.99 3.99 -9.67
CA LYS A 65 -13.23 3.21 -9.47
C LYS A 65 -12.98 1.70 -9.57
N SER A 66 -12.18 1.27 -10.55
CA SER A 66 -11.79 -0.13 -10.72
C SER A 66 -10.96 -0.65 -9.54
N GLN A 67 -9.94 0.11 -9.10
CA GLN A 67 -9.15 -0.24 -7.91
C GLN A 67 -10.02 -0.27 -6.64
N LEU A 68 -10.90 0.72 -6.47
CA LEU A 68 -11.83 0.81 -5.36
C LEU A 68 -12.71 -0.44 -5.25
N SER A 69 -13.28 -0.92 -6.36
CA SER A 69 -14.04 -2.18 -6.40
C SER A 69 -13.18 -3.36 -5.95
N GLN A 70 -11.95 -3.49 -6.47
CA GLN A 70 -11.02 -4.55 -6.09
C GLN A 70 -10.59 -4.52 -4.62
N HIS A 71 -10.58 -3.35 -3.98
CA HIS A 71 -10.32 -3.21 -2.55
C HIS A 71 -11.56 -3.53 -1.71
N GLN A 72 -12.75 -3.14 -2.17
CA GLN A 72 -14.02 -3.49 -1.53
C GLN A 72 -14.28 -5.01 -1.55
N ASP A 73 -14.00 -5.69 -2.66
CA ASP A 73 -14.15 -7.15 -2.76
C ASP A 73 -13.13 -7.89 -1.90
N PHE A 74 -11.88 -7.41 -1.86
CA PHE A 74 -10.87 -7.93 -0.94
C PHE A 74 -11.26 -7.71 0.55
N LEU A 75 -11.89 -6.59 0.89
CA LEU A 75 -12.43 -6.35 2.23
C LEU A 75 -13.54 -7.35 2.60
N LYS A 76 -14.40 -7.76 1.65
CA LYS A 76 -15.40 -8.81 1.89
C LYS A 76 -14.71 -10.14 2.21
N LEU A 77 -13.77 -10.57 1.35
CA LEU A 77 -12.97 -11.80 1.54
C LEU A 77 -12.27 -11.83 2.92
N SER A 78 -11.50 -10.80 3.25
CA SER A 78 -10.81 -10.73 4.55
C SER A 78 -11.77 -10.71 5.75
N ARG A 79 -12.99 -10.15 5.61
CA ARG A 79 -14.00 -10.23 6.68
C ARG A 79 -14.56 -11.64 6.83
N GLU A 80 -14.79 -12.36 5.75
CA GLU A 80 -15.27 -13.75 5.79
C GLU A 80 -14.24 -14.68 6.44
N ILE A 81 -12.95 -14.56 6.08
CA ILE A 81 -11.85 -15.29 6.74
C ILE A 81 -11.84 -15.01 8.26
N ARG A 82 -11.95 -13.74 8.65
CA ARG A 82 -12.01 -13.36 10.08
C ARG A 82 -13.22 -13.97 10.80
N VAL A 83 -14.39 -14.01 10.17
CA VAL A 83 -15.61 -14.61 10.78
C VAL A 83 -15.49 -16.13 10.85
N ASN A 84 -14.94 -16.79 9.84
CA ASN A 84 -14.65 -18.22 9.86
C ASN A 84 -13.68 -18.58 11.01
N PHE A 85 -12.66 -17.75 11.24
CA PHE A 85 -11.74 -17.91 12.38
C PHE A 85 -12.46 -17.81 13.73
N ILE A 86 -13.32 -16.79 13.93
CA ILE A 86 -14.11 -16.64 15.16
C ILE A 86 -15.07 -17.82 15.36
N LEU A 87 -15.68 -18.33 14.30
CA LEU A 87 -16.61 -19.46 14.40
C LEU A 87 -15.91 -20.78 14.75
N GLN A 88 -14.63 -20.95 14.42
CA GLN A 88 -13.87 -22.17 14.71
C GLN A 88 -13.12 -22.09 16.07
N TYR A 89 -12.59 -20.93 16.44
CA TYR A 89 -11.77 -20.75 17.66
C TYR A 89 -12.41 -19.86 18.74
N GLY A 90 -13.64 -19.39 18.53
CA GLY A 90 -14.31 -18.45 19.42
C GLY A 90 -13.62 -17.08 19.46
N SER A 91 -13.56 -16.47 20.64
CA SER A 91 -12.89 -15.18 20.85
C SER A 91 -11.41 -15.31 21.23
N ASN A 92 -10.77 -16.48 21.05
CA ASN A 92 -9.34 -16.65 21.26
C ASN A 92 -8.53 -15.90 20.19
N CYS A 93 -8.28 -14.62 20.47
CA CYS A 93 -7.58 -13.71 19.59
C CYS A 93 -6.06 -13.90 19.74
N ASP A 94 -5.46 -14.73 18.88
CA ASP A 94 -4.00 -14.78 18.75
C ASP A 94 -3.44 -13.45 18.19
N GLU A 95 -2.12 -13.29 18.26
CA GLU A 95 -1.48 -12.06 17.79
C GLU A 95 -1.70 -11.83 16.28
N THR A 96 -1.81 -12.91 15.50
CA THR A 96 -2.09 -12.92 14.05
C THR A 96 -3.44 -12.30 13.76
N PHE A 97 -4.49 -12.77 14.45
CA PHE A 97 -5.86 -12.31 14.37
C PHE A 97 -6.00 -10.84 14.78
N LEU A 98 -5.33 -10.42 15.86
CA LEU A 98 -5.32 -9.01 16.28
C LEU A 98 -4.63 -8.10 15.26
N LYS A 99 -3.49 -8.54 14.70
CA LYS A 99 -2.80 -7.82 13.62
C LYS A 99 -3.64 -7.76 12.34
N HIS A 100 -4.37 -8.83 12.00
CA HIS A 100 -5.32 -8.90 10.89
C HIS A 100 -6.46 -7.90 11.08
N ALA A 101 -7.14 -7.93 12.23
CA ALA A 101 -8.23 -7.03 12.55
C ALA A 101 -7.83 -5.54 12.46
N ARG A 102 -6.61 -5.19 12.90
CA ARG A 102 -6.05 -3.83 12.76
C ARG A 102 -5.82 -3.46 11.29
N ALA A 103 -5.22 -4.34 10.49
CA ALA A 103 -4.99 -4.09 9.06
C ALA A 103 -6.32 -3.96 8.28
N LEU A 104 -7.35 -4.73 8.67
CA LEU A 104 -8.70 -4.69 8.10
C LEU A 104 -9.40 -3.36 8.37
N ILE A 105 -9.22 -2.77 9.57
CA ILE A 105 -9.70 -1.42 9.88
C ILE A 105 -8.98 -0.38 9.01
N LYS A 106 -7.66 -0.47 8.86
CA LYS A 106 -6.88 0.47 8.04
C LYS A 106 -7.24 0.40 6.56
N LEU A 107 -7.42 -0.79 5.99
CA LEU A 107 -7.91 -0.94 4.62
C LEU A 107 -9.33 -0.37 4.47
N GLN A 108 -10.22 -0.61 5.43
CA GLN A 108 -11.57 -0.04 5.41
C GLN A 108 -11.55 1.49 5.43
N GLN A 109 -10.65 2.11 6.20
CA GLN A 109 -10.49 3.57 6.21
C GLN A 109 -9.99 4.08 4.86
N ALA A 110 -8.88 3.53 4.33
CA ALA A 110 -8.33 3.95 3.04
C ALA A 110 -9.32 3.77 1.86
N VAL A 111 -10.18 2.74 1.92
CA VAL A 111 -11.27 2.53 0.95
C VAL A 111 -12.38 3.59 1.10
N GLY A 112 -12.69 4.00 2.34
CA GLY A 112 -13.62 5.12 2.59
C GLY A 112 -13.09 6.44 2.04
N ASP A 113 -11.83 6.76 2.36
CA ASP A 113 -11.12 7.95 1.89
C ASP A 113 -11.07 7.98 0.35
N LEU A 114 -10.70 6.86 -0.29
CA LEU A 114 -10.68 6.72 -1.75
C LEU A 114 -12.07 6.88 -2.37
N THR A 115 -13.13 6.35 -1.73
CA THR A 115 -14.51 6.52 -2.23
C THR A 115 -14.87 8.01 -2.27
N TYR A 116 -14.68 8.71 -1.15
CA TYR A 116 -14.94 10.15 -1.05
C TYR A 116 -14.14 10.96 -2.08
N LEU A 117 -12.85 10.64 -2.27
CA LEU A 117 -11.98 11.35 -3.21
C LEU A 117 -12.33 11.08 -4.68
N VAL A 118 -12.79 9.87 -5.03
CA VAL A 118 -13.32 9.55 -6.36
C VAL A 118 -14.61 10.32 -6.65
N ASP A 119 -15.46 10.53 -5.65
CA ASP A 119 -16.66 11.36 -5.79
C ASP A 119 -16.31 12.84 -5.95
N GLN A 120 -15.35 13.36 -5.17
CA GLN A 120 -14.83 14.73 -5.35
C GLN A 120 -14.18 14.93 -6.73
N LEU A 121 -13.49 13.91 -7.27
CA LEU A 121 -12.82 13.99 -8.58
C LEU A 121 -13.82 14.20 -9.72
N GLN A 122 -15.02 13.60 -9.62
CA GLN A 122 -16.11 13.76 -10.59
C GLN A 122 -16.75 15.15 -10.55
N LEU A 123 -16.56 15.90 -9.46
CA LEU A 123 -17.08 17.27 -9.27
C LEU A 123 -16.01 18.35 -9.50
N ALA A 124 -14.78 17.97 -9.82
CA ALA A 124 -13.64 18.88 -9.96
C ALA A 124 -13.52 19.44 -11.39
N TYR A 125 -14.15 20.58 -11.65
CA TYR A 125 -14.14 21.25 -12.96
C TYR A 125 -13.00 22.28 -13.15
N GLU A 126 -12.18 22.54 -12.13
CA GLU A 126 -11.03 23.45 -12.20
C GLU A 126 -9.70 22.68 -12.18
N PRO A 127 -8.71 22.99 -13.05
CA PRO A 127 -7.44 22.24 -13.10
C PRO A 127 -6.71 22.17 -11.75
N VAL A 128 -6.79 23.24 -10.95
CA VAL A 128 -6.16 23.33 -9.62
C VAL A 128 -6.91 22.51 -8.57
N SER A 129 -8.24 22.40 -8.64
CA SER A 129 -8.99 21.53 -7.72
C SER A 129 -8.82 20.06 -8.10
N TYR A 130 -8.91 19.75 -9.40
CA TYR A 130 -8.62 18.43 -9.95
C TYR A 130 -7.24 17.94 -9.50
N GLY A 131 -6.19 18.76 -9.66
CA GLY A 131 -4.83 18.38 -9.30
C GLY A 131 -4.65 18.00 -7.84
N LYS A 132 -5.32 18.70 -6.91
CA LYS A 132 -5.29 18.38 -5.47
C LYS A 132 -6.01 17.07 -5.17
N VAL A 133 -7.27 16.97 -5.59
CA VAL A 133 -8.13 15.80 -5.32
C VAL A 133 -7.53 14.54 -5.94
N ALA A 134 -6.95 14.64 -7.14
CA ALA A 134 -6.34 13.51 -7.83
C ALA A 134 -5.08 12.98 -7.12
N VAL A 135 -4.22 13.85 -6.60
CA VAL A 135 -3.04 13.45 -5.80
C VAL A 135 -3.48 12.78 -4.49
N GLU A 136 -4.49 13.33 -3.83
CA GLU A 136 -5.07 12.73 -2.62
C GLU A 136 -5.68 11.35 -2.92
N ALA A 137 -6.44 11.22 -4.02
CA ALA A 137 -7.07 9.95 -4.43
C ALA A 137 -6.03 8.87 -4.76
N GLN A 138 -4.97 9.22 -5.51
CA GLN A 138 -3.86 8.32 -5.79
C GLN A 138 -3.10 7.91 -4.51
N HIS A 139 -2.97 8.83 -3.53
CA HIS A 139 -2.38 8.51 -2.23
C HIS A 139 -3.27 7.54 -1.42
N ALA A 140 -4.59 7.76 -1.38
CA ALA A 140 -5.54 6.88 -0.71
C ALA A 140 -5.56 5.46 -1.33
N ASP A 141 -5.55 5.35 -2.66
CA ASP A 141 -5.41 4.06 -3.35
C ASP A 141 -4.09 3.36 -2.98
N LYS A 142 -2.97 4.10 -2.95
CA LYS A 142 -1.66 3.54 -2.57
C LYS A 142 -1.63 3.03 -1.12
N LEU A 143 -2.34 3.70 -0.21
CA LEU A 143 -2.54 3.21 1.16
C LEU A 143 -3.43 1.96 1.20
N ALA A 144 -4.52 1.92 0.42
CA ALA A 144 -5.38 0.75 0.31
C ALA A 144 -4.60 -0.47 -0.23
N GLN A 145 -3.80 -0.29 -1.28
CA GLN A 145 -2.89 -1.33 -1.81
C GLN A 145 -1.92 -1.82 -0.72
N LEU A 146 -1.32 -0.93 0.07
CA LEU A 146 -0.40 -1.30 1.15
C LEU A 146 -1.09 -2.11 2.26
N PHE A 147 -2.30 -1.73 2.68
CA PHE A 147 -3.05 -2.48 3.70
C PHE A 147 -3.60 -3.80 3.16
N LYS A 148 -3.99 -3.86 1.87
CA LYS A 148 -4.35 -5.09 1.15
C LYS A 148 -3.19 -6.09 1.11
N ASN A 149 -1.98 -5.63 0.78
CA ASN A 149 -0.77 -6.46 0.81
C ASN A 149 -0.47 -6.98 2.23
N GLN A 150 -0.58 -6.12 3.25
CA GLN A 150 -0.44 -6.52 4.66
C GLN A 150 -1.50 -7.54 5.10
N LEU A 151 -2.70 -7.50 4.52
CA LEU A 151 -3.76 -8.45 4.80
C LEU A 151 -3.60 -9.77 4.04
N SER A 152 -3.05 -9.80 2.82
CA SER A 152 -2.88 -11.05 2.04
C SER A 152 -2.11 -12.09 2.85
N THR A 153 -0.90 -11.74 3.30
CA THR A 153 -0.05 -12.62 4.12
C THR A 153 -0.75 -13.08 5.41
N ARG A 154 -1.67 -12.28 5.96
CA ARG A 154 -2.41 -12.62 7.18
C ARG A 154 -3.65 -13.46 6.91
N ASN A 155 -4.35 -13.23 5.80
CA ASN A 155 -5.40 -14.11 5.30
C ASN A 155 -4.82 -15.52 5.12
N GLU A 156 -3.70 -15.64 4.40
CA GLU A 156 -2.99 -16.89 4.16
C GLU A 156 -2.59 -17.60 5.47
N GLN A 157 -2.13 -16.86 6.49
CA GLN A 157 -1.82 -17.39 7.82
C GLN A 157 -3.06 -17.93 8.55
N LEU A 158 -4.15 -17.16 8.59
CA LEU A 158 -5.40 -17.58 9.25
C LEU A 158 -6.06 -18.77 8.52
N GLU A 159 -6.02 -18.79 7.18
CA GLU A 159 -6.51 -19.91 6.37
C GLU A 159 -5.67 -21.17 6.57
N GLN A 160 -4.34 -21.05 6.70
CA GLN A 160 -3.47 -22.18 7.03
C GLN A 160 -3.70 -22.71 8.45
N GLN A 161 -3.99 -21.85 9.43
CA GLN A 161 -4.40 -22.30 10.78
C GLN A 161 -5.72 -23.07 10.70
N LEU A 162 -6.75 -22.48 10.10
CA LEU A 162 -8.07 -23.10 9.88
C LEU A 162 -8.01 -24.46 9.18
N ALA A 163 -7.10 -24.63 8.21
CA ALA A 163 -6.92 -25.87 7.47
C ALA A 163 -6.11 -26.95 8.22
N ARG A 164 -5.27 -26.56 9.20
CA ARG A 164 -4.43 -27.50 9.97
C ARG A 164 -5.17 -28.12 11.15
N ASP A 165 -6.07 -27.38 11.79
CA ASP A 165 -6.78 -27.86 12.99
C ASP A 165 -8.04 -28.65 12.63
N THR A 166 -7.84 -29.82 12.02
CA THR A 166 -8.89 -30.83 11.75
C THR A 166 -9.42 -31.53 13.01
N SER A 167 -8.88 -31.20 14.18
CA SER A 167 -9.24 -31.77 15.50
C SER A 167 -10.49 -31.16 16.13
N LEU A 168 -10.95 -30.02 15.63
CA LEU A 168 -12.20 -29.38 16.05
C LEU A 168 -13.39 -29.93 15.24
N PRO A 169 -14.61 -29.98 15.82
CA PRO A 169 -15.76 -30.61 15.19
C PRO A 169 -16.07 -29.99 13.82
N SER A 170 -16.20 -30.85 12.81
CA SER A 170 -16.48 -30.44 11.43
C SER A 170 -17.72 -29.55 11.36
N ARG A 171 -17.52 -28.33 10.85
CA ARG A 171 -18.53 -27.28 10.78
C ARG A 171 -19.77 -27.76 10.01
N PRO A 172 -20.99 -27.63 10.57
CA PRO A 172 -22.20 -28.24 10.03
C PRO A 172 -22.36 -27.99 8.52
N ASN A 173 -22.71 -29.03 7.78
CA ASN A 173 -22.65 -29.01 6.30
C ASN A 173 -23.77 -28.17 5.64
N ASN A 174 -24.69 -27.63 6.44
CA ASN A 174 -25.84 -26.86 5.96
C ASN A 174 -25.47 -25.40 5.67
N SER A 175 -25.53 -25.03 4.39
CA SER A 175 -25.26 -23.66 3.91
C SER A 175 -26.16 -22.59 4.54
N ARG A 176 -27.42 -22.90 4.84
CA ARG A 176 -28.36 -22.01 5.55
C ARG A 176 -27.89 -21.73 6.98
N THR A 177 -27.48 -22.75 7.71
CA THR A 177 -26.98 -22.62 9.09
C THR A 177 -25.68 -21.80 9.13
N ARG A 178 -24.74 -22.09 8.21
CA ARG A 178 -23.49 -21.30 8.07
C ARG A 178 -23.75 -19.82 7.79
N LYS A 179 -24.76 -19.48 6.98
CA LYS A 179 -25.15 -18.07 6.73
C LYS A 179 -25.73 -17.42 7.98
N ALA A 180 -26.63 -18.09 8.70
CA ALA A 180 -27.21 -17.58 9.94
C ALA A 180 -26.14 -17.33 11.03
N GLU A 181 -25.26 -18.30 11.25
CA GLU A 181 -24.09 -18.19 12.15
C GLU A 181 -23.19 -17.01 11.75
N MET A 182 -22.87 -16.88 10.46
CA MET A 182 -22.03 -15.79 9.95
C MET A 182 -22.70 -14.42 10.16
N GLU A 183 -24.00 -14.28 9.86
CA GLU A 183 -24.76 -13.04 10.09
C GLU A 183 -24.89 -12.69 11.57
N GLU A 184 -25.02 -13.67 12.45
CA GLU A 184 -25.05 -13.49 13.90
C GLU A 184 -23.66 -13.07 14.45
N THR A 185 -22.59 -13.73 14.01
CA THR A 185 -21.21 -13.33 14.34
C THR A 185 -20.91 -11.91 13.85
N ILE A 186 -21.37 -11.55 12.64
CA ILE A 186 -21.25 -10.19 12.09
C ILE A 186 -22.05 -9.18 12.90
N ARG A 187 -23.24 -9.52 13.41
CA ARG A 187 -24.03 -8.66 14.31
C ARG A 187 -23.29 -8.44 15.64
N ASN A 188 -22.79 -9.50 16.26
CA ASN A 188 -22.05 -9.42 17.52
C ASN A 188 -20.75 -8.61 17.36
N LEU A 189 -20.03 -8.77 16.26
CA LEU A 189 -18.85 -7.94 15.93
C LEU A 189 -19.16 -6.45 15.69
N ARG A 190 -20.39 -6.08 15.32
CA ARG A 190 -20.80 -4.66 15.24
C ARG A 190 -21.09 -4.09 16.62
N ALA A 191 -21.74 -4.86 17.51
CA ALA A 191 -22.00 -4.43 18.88
C ALA A 191 -20.70 -4.09 19.64
N TRP A 192 -19.64 -4.88 19.44
CA TRP A 192 -18.30 -4.64 20.00
C TRP A 192 -17.56 -3.41 19.43
N ARG A 193 -18.12 -2.69 18.44
CA ARG A 193 -17.60 -1.41 17.95
C ARG A 193 -18.42 -0.20 18.41
N SER A 194 -19.44 -0.41 19.23
CA SER A 194 -20.39 0.61 19.69
C SER A 194 -20.33 0.85 21.21
N ASN A 195 -19.40 0.18 21.90
CA ASN A 195 -18.94 0.44 23.26
C ASN A 195 -17.45 0.83 23.21
#